data_AF-A0A919YLM1-F1
#
_entry.id   AF-A0A919YLM1-F1
#
_cell.length_a   1.000
_cell.length_b   1.000
_cell.length_c   1.000
_cell.angle_alpha   90.00
_cell.angle_beta   90.00
_cell.angle_gamma   90.00
#
_symmetry.space_group_name_H-M   'P 1'
#
loop_
_entity.id
_entity.type
_entity.pdbx_description
1 polymer ?
#
loop_
_entity_poly.entity_id
_entity_poly.type
_entity_poly.pdbx_seq_one_letter_code
_entity_poly.pdbx_strand_id
1 'polypeptide(L)'
;MKKLYVGLTLLLFSAIIYGSDLISAAIYSQVLVKEGVGWNSDYGIFKTALMEIGTIPITIAVISGILGIVLIILSLKRKPT
;
A
#
# COMPACT_ATOMS: atom_id res chain seq x y z
N MET A 1 -14.51 16.37 13.99
CA MET A 1 -13.40 15.75 14.75
C MET A 1 -13.31 14.23 14.53
N LYS A 2 -14.33 13.42 14.88
CA LYS A 2 -14.26 11.94 14.71
C LYS A 2 -13.85 11.47 13.30
N LYS A 3 -14.46 12.05 12.24
CA LYS A 3 -14.14 11.70 10.83
C LYS A 3 -12.70 12.06 10.44
N LEU A 4 -12.16 13.16 10.98
CA LEU A 4 -10.78 13.58 10.73
C LEU A 4 -9.79 12.58 11.32
N TYR A 5 -9.98 12.17 12.58
CA TYR A 5 -9.12 11.17 13.21
C TYR A 5 -9.16 9.83 12.48
N VAL A 6 -10.36 9.34 12.14
CA VAL A 6 -10.50 8.10 11.34
C VAL A 6 -9.80 8.22 9.99
N GLY A 7 -9.95 9.35 9.30
CA GLY A 7 -9.29 9.58 8.01
C GLY A 7 -7.76 9.61 8.11
N LEU A 8 -7.22 10.28 9.13
CA LEU A 8 -5.77 10.30 9.39
C LEU A 8 -5.23 8.92 9.77
N THR A 9 -5.96 8.16 10.58
CA THR A 9 -5.59 6.79 10.92
C THR A 9 -5.56 5.91 9.67
N LEU A 10 -6.57 5.98 8.80
CA LEU A 10 -6.59 5.22 7.54
C LEU A 10 -5.44 5.59 6.60
N LEU A 11 -5.08 6.88 6.52
CA LEU A 11 -3.90 7.31 5.76
C LEU A 11 -2.60 6.74 6.34
N LEU A 12 -2.44 6.77 7.66
CA LEU A 12 -1.26 6.20 8.32
C LEU A 12 -1.17 4.69 8.08
N PHE A 13 -2.28 3.96 8.23
CA PHE A 13 -2.32 2.53 7.93
C PHE A 13 -2.00 2.23 6.47
N SER A 14 -2.56 3.00 5.53
CA SER A 14 -2.24 2.89 4.11
C SER A 14 -0.74 3.03 3.85
N ALA A 15 -0.10 4.06 4.43
CA ALA A 15 1.33 4.28 4.29
C ALA A 15 2.18 3.15 4.90
N ILE A 16 1.79 2.65 6.07
CA ILE A 16 2.46 1.51 6.73
C ILE A 16 2.36 0.26 5.87
N ILE A 17 1.15 -0.11 5.42
CA ILE A 17 0.93 -1.31 4.60
C ILE A 17 1.73 -1.23 3.31
N TYR A 18 1.68 -0.10 2.61
CA TYR A 18 2.44 0.10 1.38
C TYR A 18 3.96 0.01 1.61
N GLY A 19 4.47 0.67 2.65
CA GLY A 19 5.89 0.60 3.00
C GLY A 19 6.35 -0.81 3.38
N SER A 20 5.56 -1.51 4.19
CA SER A 20 5.82 -2.92 4.55
C SER A 20 5.82 -3.84 3.34
N ASP A 21 4.95 -3.59 2.37
CA ASP A 21 4.88 -4.36 1.14
C ASP A 21 6.14 -4.17 0.27
N LEU A 22 6.61 -2.93 0.12
CA LEU A 22 7.86 -2.65 -0.59
C LEU A 22 9.07 -3.33 0.06
N ILE A 23 9.14 -3.34 1.39
CA ILE A 23 10.18 -4.06 2.14
C ILE A 23 10.08 -5.56 1.87
N SER A 24 8.86 -6.11 1.91
CA SER A 24 8.62 -7.53 1.66
C SER A 24 9.02 -7.92 0.23
N ALA A 25 8.65 -7.11 -0.77
CA ALA A 25 9.05 -7.30 -2.17
C ALA A 25 10.56 -7.26 -2.34
N ALA A 26 11.27 -6.38 -1.62
CA ALA A 26 12.73 -6.31 -1.65
C ALA A 26 13.38 -7.59 -1.07
N ILE A 27 12.83 -8.15 0.00
CA ILE A 27 13.32 -9.41 0.59
C ILE A 27 13.00 -10.58 -0.34
N TYR A 28 11.77 -10.66 -0.84
CA TYR A 28 11.32 -11.75 -1.71
C TYR A 28 12.07 -11.76 -3.06
N SER A 29 12.45 -10.58 -3.57
CA SER A 29 13.34 -10.45 -4.74
C SER A 29 14.66 -11.20 -4.56
N GLN A 30 15.23 -11.23 -3.35
CA GLN A 30 16.48 -11.96 -3.09
C GLN A 30 16.28 -13.47 -3.17
N VAL A 31 15.10 -13.96 -2.76
CA VAL A 31 14.73 -15.37 -2.89
C VAL A 31 14.62 -15.76 -4.37
N LEU A 32 13.91 -14.96 -5.16
CA LEU A 32 13.77 -15.16 -6.62
C LEU A 32 15.13 -15.18 -7.35
N VAL A 33 16.07 -14.31 -6.94
CA VAL A 33 17.44 -14.31 -7.49
C VAL A 33 18.19 -15.58 -7.11
N LYS A 34 18.10 -15.99 -5.84
CA LYS A 34 18.84 -17.15 -5.32
C LYS A 34 18.36 -18.46 -5.94
N GLU A 35 17.05 -18.62 -6.13
CA GLU A 35 16.47 -19.82 -6.73
C GLU A 35 16.63 -19.82 -8.26
N GLY A 36 16.87 -18.67 -8.89
CA GLY A 36 17.19 -18.56 -10.32
C GLY A 36 16.04 -18.91 -11.26
N VAL A 37 14.84 -19.15 -10.72
CA VAL A 37 13.60 -19.50 -11.42
C VAL A 37 12.41 -18.82 -10.73
N GLY A 38 11.35 -18.53 -11.50
CA GLY A 38 10.09 -18.00 -10.98
C GLY A 38 9.83 -16.52 -11.24
N TRP A 39 10.85 -15.73 -11.64
CA TRP A 39 10.63 -14.32 -11.98
C TRP A 39 10.38 -14.12 -13.49
N ASN A 40 9.54 -13.14 -13.84
CA ASN A 40 9.19 -12.83 -15.23
C ASN A 40 10.17 -11.80 -15.81
N SER A 41 10.80 -12.12 -16.94
CA SER A 41 11.77 -11.25 -17.63
C SER A 41 11.19 -9.89 -18.05
N ASP A 42 9.92 -9.84 -18.42
CA ASP A 42 9.25 -8.62 -18.88
C ASP A 42 8.99 -7.63 -17.73
N TYR A 43 8.93 -8.14 -16.50
CA TYR A 43 8.68 -7.35 -15.30
C TYR A 43 9.95 -7.11 -14.49
N GLY A 44 10.98 -7.94 -14.66
CA GLY A 44 12.15 -7.93 -13.80
C GLY A 44 11.85 -8.50 -12.41
N ILE A 45 12.91 -8.76 -11.65
CA ILE A 45 12.84 -9.46 -10.36
C ILE A 45 11.94 -8.71 -9.36
N PHE A 46 12.18 -7.41 -9.17
CA PHE A 46 11.46 -6.65 -8.14
C PHE A 46 9.98 -6.50 -8.43
N LYS A 47 9.60 -6.20 -9.68
CA LYS A 47 8.18 -6.07 -10.04
C LYS A 47 7.48 -7.42 -10.01
N THR A 48 8.15 -8.51 -10.38
CA THR A 48 7.59 -9.86 -10.23
C THR A 48 7.32 -10.16 -8.76
N ALA A 49 8.28 -9.88 -7.88
CA ALA A 49 8.09 -10.01 -6.43
C ALA A 49 6.91 -9.17 -5.93
N LEU A 50 6.83 -7.90 -6.35
CA LEU A 50 5.74 -7.01 -5.98
C LEU A 50 4.37 -7.50 -6.46
N MET A 51 4.29 -8.13 -7.63
CA MET A 51 3.05 -8.71 -8.14
C MET A 51 2.63 -9.96 -7.37
N GLU A 52 3.58 -10.84 -7.03
CA GLU A 52 3.27 -12.11 -6.37
C GLU A 52 2.82 -11.92 -4.92
N ILE A 53 3.51 -11.06 -4.15
CA ILE A 53 3.20 -10.87 -2.73
C ILE A 53 2.46 -9.57 -2.42
N GLY A 54 2.59 -8.55 -3.28
CA GLY A 54 2.11 -7.20 -3.00
C GLY A 54 0.75 -6.83 -3.57
N THR A 55 0.17 -7.65 -4.46
CA THR A 55 -1.14 -7.34 -5.07
C THR A 55 -2.23 -7.10 -4.02
N ILE A 56 -2.38 -7.98 -3.03
CA ILE A 56 -3.40 -7.83 -1.97
C ILE A 56 -3.06 -6.67 -1.01
N PRO A 57 -1.84 -6.60 -0.42
CA PRO A 57 -1.46 -5.50 0.46
C PRO A 57 -1.60 -4.12 -0.19
N ILE A 58 -1.12 -3.94 -1.42
CA ILE A 58 -1.23 -2.68 -2.17
C ILE A 58 -2.70 -2.33 -2.40
N THR A 59 -3.55 -3.29 -2.77
CA THR A 59 -4.98 -3.05 -2.97
C THR A 59 -5.62 -2.52 -1.69
N ILE A 60 -5.32 -3.12 -0.53
CA ILE A 60 -5.82 -2.67 0.78
C ILE A 60 -5.27 -1.28 1.11
N ALA A 61 -3.98 -1.03 0.86
CA ALA A 61 -3.36 0.27 1.08
C ALA A 61 -4.03 1.36 0.24
N VAL A 62 -4.27 1.12 -1.05
CA VAL A 62 -4.91 2.07 -1.97
C VAL A 62 -6.34 2.37 -1.53
N ILE A 63 -7.15 1.34 -1.24
CA ILE A 63 -8.53 1.53 -0.78
C ILE A 63 -8.55 2.33 0.53
N SER A 64 -7.69 1.95 1.50
CA SER A 64 -7.59 2.64 2.79
C SER A 64 -7.16 4.09 2.61
N GLY A 65 -6.20 4.36 1.71
CA GLY A 65 -5.72 5.70 1.40
C GLY A 65 -6.81 6.58 0.80
N ILE A 66 -7.56 6.07 -0.18
CA ILE A 66 -8.68 6.78 -0.81
C ILE A 66 -9.76 7.09 0.23
N LEU A 67 -10.17 6.11 1.04
CA LEU A 67 -11.16 6.30 2.10
C LEU A 67 -10.69 7.33 3.15
N GLY A 68 -9.41 7.27 3.53
CA GLY A 68 -8.79 8.23 4.44
C GLY A 68 -8.87 9.66 3.92
N ILE A 69 -8.47 9.88 2.66
CA ILE A 69 -8.54 11.18 1.99
C ILE A 69 -9.99 11.69 1.92
N VAL A 70 -10.93 10.84 1.50
CA VAL A 70 -12.35 11.20 1.40
C VAL A 70 -12.91 11.65 2.75
N LEU A 71 -12.61 10.92 3.84
CA LEU A 71 -13.07 11.29 5.18
C LEU A 71 -12.47 12.62 5.68
N ILE A 72 -11.20 12.87 5.37
CA ILE A 72 -10.54 14.15 5.69
C ILE A 72 -11.23 15.29 4.95
N ILE A 73 -11.42 15.18 3.63
CA ILE A 73 -12.09 16.20 2.81
C ILE A 73 -13.50 16.46 3.32
N LEU A 74 -14.28 15.40 3.60
CA LEU A 74 -15.64 15.53 4.13
C LEU A 74 -15.65 16.17 5.53
N SER A 75 -14.65 15.89 6.37
CA SER A 75 -14.56 16.52 7.69
C SER A 75 -14.20 18.01 7.61
N LEU A 76 -13.45 18.42 6.60
CA LEU A 76 -13.05 19.82 6.40
C LEU A 76 -14.18 20.63 5.73
N LYS A 77 -14.87 20.06 4.74
CA LYS A 77 -16.00 20.73 4.06
C LYS A 77 -17.21 20.96 4.96
N ARG A 78 -17.42 20.12 5.97
CA ARG A 78 -18.59 20.18 6.87
C ARG A 78 -18.40 21.14 8.05
N LYS A 79 -17.45 22.06 7.97
CA LYS A 79 -17.23 23.12 8.96
C LYS A 79 -17.67 24.49 8.39
N PRO A 80 -18.96 24.74 8.12
CA PRO A 80 -19.47 26.09 8.30
C PRO A 80 -19.49 26.36 9.80
N THR A 81 -18.96 27.52 10.17
CA THR A 81 -18.91 28.11 11.52
C THR A 81 -20.09 27.78 12.41
#